data_AF-F0QU48-F1
#
_entry.id   AF-F0QU48-F1
#
_cell.length_a   1.000
_cell.length_b   1.000
_cell.length_c   1.000
_cell.angle_alpha   90.00
_cell.angle_beta   90.00
_cell.angle_gamma   90.00
#
_symmetry.space_group_name_H-M   'P 1'
#
loop_
_entity.id
_entity.type
_entity.pdbx_description
1 polymer ?
#
loop_
_entity_poly.entity_id
_entity_poly.type
_entity_poly.pdbx_seq_one_letter_code
_entity_poly.pdbx_strand_id
1 'polypeptide(L)'
;MGDLFNELINEYRDIIIDVFQLGINCYGDNCIIRVTDWDYIRELKCRVYGLMVDPEQVNELLRHPSMIKLLLKSGVNRFIVYPCITQDKISLLNRLGFTIMNYLVNDDCTLTKEVVIHLDTYKIINLVNKGIIVYVHLYYPYIKGKKDTTYDINSMFDAALEYLRRSGVKIRLILDVNGH
;
A
#
# COMPACT_ATOMS: atom_id res chain seq x y z
N MET A 1 10.33 -14.11 -9.33
CA MET A 1 10.02 -12.67 -9.28
C MET A 1 11.10 -11.93 -8.46
N GLY A 2 12.35 -12.43 -8.47
CA GLY A 2 13.34 -12.10 -7.43
C GLY A 2 14.45 -11.15 -7.88
N ASP A 3 14.99 -11.31 -9.09
CA ASP A 3 16.25 -10.61 -9.40
C ASP A 3 16.02 -9.25 -10.06
N LEU A 4 15.10 -9.18 -11.02
CA LEU A 4 14.84 -7.97 -11.82
C LEU A 4 14.21 -6.81 -11.02
N PHE A 5 13.26 -7.11 -10.13
CA PHE A 5 12.68 -6.07 -9.25
C PHE A 5 13.69 -5.56 -8.24
N ASN A 6 14.56 -6.46 -7.76
CA ASN A 6 15.63 -6.07 -6.87
C ASN A 6 16.66 -5.19 -7.60
N GLU A 7 16.99 -5.48 -8.86
CA GLU A 7 17.84 -4.63 -9.70
C GLU A 7 17.25 -3.22 -9.87
N LEU A 8 15.97 -3.12 -10.25
CA LEU A 8 15.29 -1.83 -10.43
C LEU A 8 15.17 -1.05 -9.10
N ILE A 9 14.87 -1.73 -7.99
CA ILE A 9 14.87 -1.10 -6.66
C ILE A 9 16.27 -0.62 -6.27
N ASN A 10 17.30 -1.41 -6.57
CA ASN A 10 18.69 -1.05 -6.27
C ASN A 10 19.16 0.14 -7.10
N GLU A 11 18.78 0.20 -8.38
CA GLU A 11 19.07 1.31 -9.29
C GLU A 11 18.46 2.63 -8.79
N TYR A 12 17.20 2.58 -8.35
CA TYR A 12 16.43 3.75 -7.91
C TYR A 12 16.39 3.94 -6.38
N ARG A 13 17.36 3.37 -5.66
CA ARG A 13 17.42 3.41 -4.18
C ARG A 13 17.51 4.83 -3.60
N ASP A 14 17.89 5.82 -4.41
CA ASP A 14 17.98 7.22 -4.01
C ASP A 14 16.61 7.91 -3.92
N ILE A 15 15.61 7.39 -4.64
CA ILE A 15 14.22 7.86 -4.61
C ILE A 15 13.27 6.94 -3.85
N ILE A 16 13.64 5.67 -3.65
CA ILE A 16 12.87 4.68 -2.89
C ILE A 16 13.26 4.77 -1.41
N ILE A 17 12.34 5.24 -0.56
CA ILE A 17 12.57 5.40 0.88
C ILE A 17 12.49 4.05 1.60
N ASP A 18 11.42 3.30 1.35
CA ASP A 18 11.10 2.03 1.99
C ASP A 18 10.42 1.09 0.99
N VAL A 19 10.55 -0.22 1.20
CA VAL A 19 9.89 -1.26 0.41
C VAL A 19 9.08 -2.17 1.32
N PHE A 20 7.78 -2.26 1.05
CA PHE A 20 6.81 -3.07 1.77
C PHE A 20 6.35 -4.26 0.94
N GLN A 21 6.08 -5.38 1.61
CA GLN A 21 5.53 -6.59 1.01
C GLN A 21 4.05 -6.67 1.30
N LEU A 22 3.22 -6.88 0.28
CA LEU A 22 1.78 -7.09 0.41
C LEU A 22 1.46 -8.57 0.17
N GLY A 23 0.87 -9.23 1.16
CA GLY A 23 0.53 -10.65 1.07
C GLY A 23 -0.51 -11.08 2.09
N ILE A 24 -0.97 -12.32 2.01
CA ILE A 24 -1.94 -12.88 2.99
C ILE A 24 -1.20 -13.53 4.17
N ASN A 25 0.02 -14.03 3.93
CA ASN A 25 0.83 -14.74 4.92
C ASN A 25 2.29 -14.23 4.91
N CYS A 26 2.48 -12.92 5.05
CA CYS A 26 3.80 -12.33 5.24
C CYS A 26 4.04 -11.95 6.70
N TYR A 27 5.31 -11.79 7.07
CA TYR A 27 5.74 -11.48 8.43
C TYR A 27 6.84 -10.42 8.41
N GLY A 28 6.87 -9.57 9.43
CA GLY A 28 7.93 -8.58 9.63
C GLY A 28 7.43 -7.14 9.56
N ASP A 29 8.28 -6.21 9.99
CA ASP A 29 7.91 -4.79 10.13
C ASP A 29 7.63 -4.09 8.80
N ASN A 30 7.98 -4.71 7.67
CA ASN A 30 7.69 -4.23 6.31
C ASN A 30 6.53 -5.00 5.63
N CYS A 31 5.84 -5.89 6.33
CA CYS A 31 4.72 -6.65 5.79
C CYS A 31 3.40 -5.90 5.95
N ILE A 32 2.63 -5.81 4.87
CA ILE A 32 1.23 -5.39 4.83
C ILE A 32 0.40 -6.64 4.58
N ILE A 33 -0.51 -6.96 5.49
CA ILE A 33 -1.38 -8.12 5.31
C ILE A 33 -2.65 -7.72 4.57
N ARG A 34 -2.92 -8.36 3.43
CA ARG A 34 -4.23 -8.31 2.79
C ARG A 34 -5.21 -9.13 3.62
N VAL A 35 -6.14 -8.45 4.27
CA VAL A 35 -7.15 -9.12 5.09
C VAL A 35 -8.13 -9.81 4.16
N THR A 36 -8.30 -11.12 4.35
CA THR A 36 -9.35 -11.92 3.72
C THR A 36 -10.35 -12.43 4.76
N ASP A 37 -9.89 -12.59 6.00
CA ASP A 37 -10.64 -13.07 7.14
C ASP A 37 -10.05 -12.45 8.42
N TRP A 38 -10.90 -11.91 9.29
CA TRP A 38 -10.50 -11.35 10.57
C TRP A 38 -10.08 -12.42 11.58
N ASP A 39 -10.57 -13.65 11.48
CA ASP A 39 -10.15 -14.72 12.40
C ASP A 39 -8.68 -15.08 12.22
N TYR A 40 -8.19 -15.13 10.98
CA TYR A 40 -6.74 -15.25 10.72
C TYR A 40 -5.93 -14.12 11.37
N ILE A 41 -6.45 -12.89 11.34
CA ILE A 41 -5.79 -11.73 11.95
C ILE A 41 -5.71 -11.85 13.48
N ARG A 42 -6.67 -12.54 14.13
CA ARG A 42 -6.62 -12.80 15.59
C ARG A 42 -5.45 -13.68 15.98
N GLU A 43 -5.02 -14.56 15.08
CA GLU A 43 -3.98 -15.54 15.32
C GLU A 43 -2.57 -15.03 14.98
N LEU A 44 -2.45 -13.82 14.43
CA LEU A 44 -1.16 -13.20 14.12
C LEU A 44 -0.34 -12.99 15.40
N LYS A 45 0.79 -13.70 15.48
CA LYS A 45 1.78 -13.59 16.57
C LYS A 45 3.00 -12.74 16.20
N CYS A 46 3.01 -12.17 15.00
CA CYS A 46 4.11 -11.42 14.43
C CYS A 46 3.75 -9.94 14.30
N ARG A 47 4.78 -9.09 14.23
CA ARG A 47 4.60 -7.68 13.89
C ARG A 47 4.42 -7.53 12.39
N VAL A 48 3.57 -6.56 12.02
CA VAL A 48 3.28 -6.17 10.65
C VAL A 48 3.20 -4.65 10.57
N TYR A 49 3.48 -4.09 9.39
CA TYR A 49 3.40 -2.66 9.13
C TYR A 49 1.97 -2.12 9.22
N GLY A 50 1.02 -2.88 8.65
CA GLY A 50 -0.37 -2.50 8.53
C GLY A 50 -1.21 -3.57 7.84
N LEU A 51 -2.50 -3.31 7.72
CA LEU A 51 -3.48 -4.18 7.06
C LEU A 51 -4.02 -3.49 5.81
N MET A 52 -4.12 -4.22 4.70
CA MET A 52 -4.91 -3.81 3.55
C MET A 52 -6.30 -4.43 3.67
N VAL A 53 -7.32 -3.59 3.79
CA VAL A 53 -8.70 -3.98 4.08
C VAL A 53 -9.65 -3.38 3.05
N ASP A 54 -10.74 -4.08 2.76
CA ASP A 54 -11.83 -3.50 2.00
C ASP A 54 -12.84 -2.75 2.91
N PRO A 55 -13.71 -1.89 2.34
CA PRO A 55 -14.68 -1.14 3.13
C PRO A 55 -15.69 -1.99 3.92
N GLU A 56 -15.99 -3.21 3.47
CA GLU A 56 -16.91 -4.13 4.13
C GLU A 56 -16.27 -4.73 5.38
N GLN A 57 -15.01 -5.14 5.28
CA GLN A 57 -14.19 -5.58 6.42
C GLN A 57 -14.04 -4.49 7.46
N VAL A 58 -13.93 -3.22 7.05
CA VAL A 58 -13.95 -2.10 8.00
C VAL A 58 -15.29 -2.01 8.72
N ASN A 59 -16.42 -2.19 8.02
CA ASN A 59 -17.73 -2.20 8.66
C ASN A 59 -17.89 -3.37 9.64
N GLU A 60 -17.37 -4.54 9.27
CA GLU A 60 -17.35 -5.72 10.13
C GLU A 60 -16.51 -5.47 11.40
N LEU A 61 -15.29 -4.95 11.26
CA LEU A 61 -14.42 -4.62 12.38
C LEU A 61 -15.11 -3.69 13.39
N LEU A 62 -15.85 -2.68 12.90
CA LEU A 62 -16.58 -1.74 13.75
C LEU A 62 -17.69 -2.41 14.59
N ARG A 63 -18.17 -3.60 14.19
CA ARG A 63 -19.12 -4.42 14.98
C ARG A 63 -18.43 -5.26 16.06
N HIS A 64 -17.10 -5.34 16.05
CA HIS A 64 -16.32 -6.17 16.97
C HIS A 64 -15.30 -5.34 17.79
N PRO A 65 -15.74 -4.64 18.85
CA PRO A 65 -14.85 -3.83 19.70
C PRO A 65 -13.67 -4.61 20.31
N SER A 66 -13.85 -5.91 20.59
CA SER A 66 -12.78 -6.78 21.08
C SER A 66 -11.63 -6.91 20.08
N MET A 67 -11.96 -6.94 18.78
CA MET A 67 -10.99 -7.04 17.71
C MET A 67 -10.19 -5.76 17.54
N ILE A 68 -10.86 -4.61 17.60
CA ILE A 68 -10.21 -3.28 17.60
C ILE A 68 -9.18 -3.19 18.72
N LYS A 69 -9.58 -3.57 19.95
CA LYS A 69 -8.68 -3.55 21.11
C LYS A 69 -7.49 -4.50 20.94
N LEU A 70 -7.71 -5.67 20.33
CA LEU A 70 -6.65 -6.63 20.05
C LEU A 70 -5.62 -6.04 19.08
N LEU A 71 -6.06 -5.50 17.95
CA LEU A 71 -5.20 -4.90 16.92
C LEU A 71 -4.32 -3.78 17.49
N LEU A 72 -4.93 -2.84 18.20
CA LEU A 72 -4.19 -1.72 18.81
C LEU A 72 -3.17 -2.19 19.85
N LYS A 73 -3.50 -3.20 20.66
CA LYS A 73 -2.55 -3.78 21.63
C LYS A 73 -1.38 -4.50 20.96
N SER A 74 -1.63 -5.12 19.82
CA SER A 74 -0.60 -5.76 19.00
C SER A 74 0.22 -4.75 18.17
N GLY A 75 -0.09 -3.44 18.27
CA GLY A 75 0.58 -2.38 17.51
C GLY A 75 0.11 -2.26 16.06
N VAL A 76 -0.92 -3.00 15.66
CA VAL A 76 -1.51 -2.95 14.33
C VAL A 76 -2.52 -1.81 14.28
N ASN A 77 -2.08 -0.66 13.80
CA ASN A 77 -2.91 0.55 13.75
C ASN A 77 -2.97 1.22 12.37
N ARG A 78 -2.26 0.72 11.34
CA ARG A 78 -2.34 1.28 9.98
C ARG A 78 -3.25 0.46 9.10
N PHE A 79 -4.24 1.09 8.49
CA PHE A 79 -5.11 0.48 7.48
C PHE A 79 -4.93 1.16 6.13
N ILE A 80 -4.62 0.34 5.13
CA ILE A 80 -4.72 0.69 3.72
C ILE A 80 -6.09 0.24 3.24
N VAL A 81 -6.96 1.19 2.88
CA VAL A 81 -8.35 0.86 2.52
C VAL A 81 -8.53 0.89 1.01
N TYR A 82 -8.94 -0.24 0.44
CA TYR A 82 -9.16 -0.41 -1.00
C TYR A 82 -10.51 -1.08 -1.28
N PRO A 83 -11.44 -0.42 -2.00
CA PRO A 83 -11.39 0.97 -2.47
C PRO A 83 -11.42 2.00 -1.32
N CYS A 84 -11.12 3.27 -1.63
CA CYS A 84 -11.05 4.36 -0.65
C CYS A 84 -12.39 4.60 0.08
N ILE A 85 -12.31 5.15 1.31
CA ILE A 85 -13.46 5.50 2.15
C ILE A 85 -13.59 7.02 2.36
N THR A 86 -14.77 7.45 2.82
CA THR A 86 -15.12 8.87 3.03
C THR A 86 -14.43 9.48 4.26
N GLN A 87 -14.35 10.81 4.28
CA GLN A 87 -13.79 11.58 5.41
C GLN A 87 -14.43 11.26 6.76
N ASP A 88 -15.74 11.02 6.81
CA ASP A 88 -16.43 10.68 8.06
C ASP A 88 -15.95 9.35 8.62
N LYS A 89 -15.81 8.35 7.75
CA LYS A 89 -15.34 7.01 8.13
C LYS A 89 -13.86 7.03 8.52
N ILE A 90 -13.04 7.82 7.83
CA ILE A 90 -11.65 8.09 8.21
C ILE A 90 -11.58 8.73 9.60
N SER A 91 -12.40 9.76 9.85
CA SER A 91 -12.41 10.47 11.13
C SER A 91 -12.83 9.56 12.28
N LEU A 92 -13.80 8.67 12.05
CA LEU A 92 -14.22 7.65 13.02
C LEU A 92 -13.06 6.70 13.36
N LEU A 93 -12.39 6.14 12.35
CA LEU A 93 -11.28 5.20 12.57
C LEU A 93 -10.08 5.88 13.24
N ASN A 94 -9.78 7.13 12.88
CA ASN A 94 -8.74 7.93 13.53
C ASN A 94 -9.03 8.13 15.02
N ARG A 95 -10.29 8.38 15.40
CA ARG A 95 -10.71 8.47 16.82
C ARG A 95 -10.54 7.16 17.57
N LEU A 96 -10.63 6.03 16.87
CA LEU A 96 -10.38 4.70 17.43
C LEU A 96 -8.87 4.37 17.53
N GLY A 97 -7.99 5.26 17.08
CA GLY A 97 -6.54 5.08 17.15
C GLY A 97 -5.91 4.45 15.92
N PHE A 98 -6.66 4.26 14.83
CA PHE A 98 -6.12 3.82 13.55
C PHE A 98 -5.58 5.00 12.74
N THR A 99 -4.57 4.74 11.92
CA THR A 99 -4.10 5.63 10.85
C THR A 99 -4.60 5.06 9.54
N ILE A 100 -5.37 5.86 8.79
CA ILE A 100 -5.96 5.43 7.53
C ILE A 100 -5.16 5.98 6.35
N MET A 101 -4.87 5.09 5.42
CA MET A 101 -4.28 5.35 4.13
C MET A 101 -5.30 4.95 3.06
N ASN A 102 -5.86 5.94 2.38
CA ASN A 102 -6.78 5.63 1.28
C ASN A 102 -5.99 5.18 0.05
N TYR A 103 -6.48 4.12 -0.60
CA TYR A 103 -6.01 3.73 -1.92
C TYR A 103 -6.74 4.53 -3.01
N LEU A 104 -6.01 5.38 -3.73
CA LEU A 104 -6.56 6.29 -4.73
C LEU A 104 -6.82 5.57 -6.05
N VAL A 105 -8.06 5.09 -6.24
CA VAL A 105 -8.53 4.48 -7.49
C VAL A 105 -9.02 5.52 -8.51
N ASN A 106 -9.39 6.72 -8.06
CA ASN A 106 -9.83 7.85 -8.86
C ASN A 106 -9.52 9.17 -8.10
N ASP A 107 -10.03 10.31 -8.60
CA ASP A 107 -9.83 11.63 -8.00
C ASP A 107 -10.87 11.99 -6.92
N ASP A 108 -11.93 11.20 -6.78
CA ASP A 108 -12.99 11.41 -5.77
C ASP A 108 -12.59 10.87 -4.39
N CYS A 109 -11.51 10.10 -4.32
CA CYS A 109 -11.01 9.57 -3.07
C CYS A 109 -10.53 10.68 -2.12
N THR A 110 -11.03 10.66 -0.90
CA THR A 110 -10.58 11.58 0.16
C THR A 110 -9.08 11.40 0.41
N LEU A 111 -8.32 12.49 0.30
CA LEU A 111 -6.88 12.48 0.56
C LEU A 111 -6.61 12.38 2.07
N THR A 112 -5.62 11.56 2.40
CA THR A 112 -5.09 11.37 3.77
C THR A 112 -3.64 11.86 3.79
N LYS A 113 -3.01 11.93 4.98
CA LYS A 113 -1.59 12.31 5.10
C LYS A 113 -0.67 11.35 4.34
N GLU A 114 -1.09 10.09 4.25
CA GLU A 114 -0.40 9.00 3.59
C GLU A 114 -1.39 8.33 2.64
N VAL A 115 -1.05 8.19 1.36
CA VAL A 115 -1.94 7.57 0.36
C VAL A 115 -1.25 6.43 -0.36
N VAL A 116 -2.04 5.46 -0.82
CA VAL A 116 -1.58 4.42 -1.74
C VAL A 116 -2.09 4.72 -3.14
N ILE A 117 -1.25 4.58 -4.15
CA ILE A 117 -1.62 4.82 -5.55
C ILE A 117 -0.86 3.87 -6.47
N HIS A 118 -1.41 3.58 -7.64
CA HIS A 118 -0.65 3.00 -8.75
C HIS A 118 0.44 3.96 -9.25
N LEU A 119 1.39 3.45 -10.03
CA LEU A 119 2.43 4.29 -10.60
C LEU A 119 1.84 5.24 -11.65
N ASP A 120 1.61 6.49 -11.22
CA ASP A 120 1.22 7.63 -12.04
C ASP A 120 2.13 8.80 -11.67
N THR A 121 3.14 9.05 -12.49
CA THR A 121 4.20 9.98 -12.11
C THR A 121 3.69 11.40 -11.89
N TYR A 122 2.76 11.89 -12.72
CA TYR A 122 2.23 13.25 -12.59
C TYR A 122 1.41 13.40 -11.30
N LYS A 123 0.56 12.42 -11.01
CA LYS A 123 -0.25 12.43 -9.79
C LYS A 123 0.62 12.28 -8.54
N ILE A 124 1.65 11.42 -8.58
CA ILE A 124 2.62 11.27 -7.49
C ILE A 124 3.35 12.61 -7.22
N ILE A 125 3.90 13.27 -8.24
CA ILE A 125 4.59 14.56 -8.09
C ILE A 125 3.65 15.60 -7.47
N ASN A 126 2.42 15.71 -7.96
CA ASN A 126 1.42 16.64 -7.44
C ASN A 126 1.10 16.37 -5.95
N LEU A 127 0.92 15.12 -5.57
CA LEU A 127 0.64 14.73 -4.18
C LEU A 127 1.83 15.04 -3.26
N VAL A 128 3.05 14.69 -3.68
CA VAL A 128 4.27 14.97 -2.89
C VAL A 128 4.50 16.47 -2.73
N ASN A 129 4.27 17.27 -3.77
CA ASN A 129 4.36 18.73 -3.68
C ASN A 129 3.32 19.34 -2.72
N LYS A 130 2.19 18.65 -2.49
CA LYS A 130 1.20 19.00 -1.45
C LYS A 130 1.59 18.52 -0.05
N GLY A 131 2.76 17.91 0.12
CA GLY A 131 3.24 17.36 1.39
C GLY A 131 2.61 16.01 1.76
N ILE A 132 1.97 15.33 0.81
CA ILE A 132 1.37 14.01 1.04
C ILE A 132 2.45 12.94 0.87
N ILE A 133 2.50 12.01 1.82
CA ILE A 133 3.36 10.84 1.73
C ILE A 133 2.72 9.83 0.77
N VAL A 134 3.47 9.40 -0.24
CA VAL A 134 2.97 8.51 -1.28
C VAL A 134 3.61 7.13 -1.20
N TYR A 135 2.74 6.12 -1.16
CA TYR A 135 3.07 4.71 -1.31
C TYR A 135 2.63 4.28 -2.71
N VAL A 136 3.59 3.91 -3.54
CA VAL A 136 3.34 3.41 -4.89
C VAL A 136 3.19 1.90 -4.82
N HIS A 137 2.03 1.40 -5.19
CA HIS A 137 1.75 -0.02 -5.27
C HIS A 137 1.99 -0.55 -6.69
N LEU A 138 2.96 -1.45 -6.82
CA LEU A 138 3.31 -2.11 -8.08
C LEU A 138 2.63 -3.49 -8.14
N TYR A 139 1.53 -3.58 -8.89
CA TYR A 139 0.68 -4.79 -8.98
C TYR A 139 1.21 -5.78 -10.05
N TYR A 140 1.21 -7.09 -9.74
CA TYR A 140 1.79 -8.15 -10.59
C TYR A 140 1.25 -8.34 -12.03
N PRO A 141 0.00 -8.01 -12.40
CA PRO A 141 -0.45 -8.05 -13.79
C PRO A 141 0.09 -6.90 -14.65
N TYR A 142 0.71 -5.88 -14.06
CA TYR A 142 1.57 -4.98 -14.83
C TYR A 142 2.92 -5.63 -15.14
N ILE A 143 3.30 -6.73 -14.48
CA ILE A 143 4.60 -7.43 -14.59
C ILE A 143 4.50 -8.66 -15.49
N LYS A 144 3.36 -9.35 -15.46
CA LYS A 144 3.02 -10.33 -16.49
C LYS A 144 2.14 -9.66 -17.52
N GLY A 145 2.77 -9.20 -18.59
CA GLY A 145 2.08 -9.10 -19.86
C GLY A 145 1.22 -10.35 -20.04
N LYS A 146 -0.04 -10.17 -20.46
CA LYS A 146 -0.74 -11.23 -21.17
C LYS A 146 0.28 -11.84 -22.13
N LYS A 147 0.37 -13.17 -22.16
CA LYS A 147 1.41 -13.94 -22.88
C LYS A 147 1.71 -13.49 -24.32
N ASP A 148 0.90 -12.61 -24.90
CA ASP A 148 0.95 -12.11 -26.27
C ASP A 148 1.19 -10.59 -26.42
N THR A 149 1.55 -9.84 -25.37
CA THR A 149 1.91 -8.41 -25.51
C THR A 149 3.28 -8.13 -24.89
N THR A 150 4.30 -8.12 -25.74
CA THR A 150 5.66 -7.63 -25.51
C THR A 150 5.66 -6.10 -25.34
N TYR A 151 5.07 -5.59 -24.26
CA TYR A 151 5.51 -4.31 -23.72
C TYR A 151 6.58 -4.62 -22.69
N ASP A 152 7.78 -4.09 -22.89
CA ASP A 152 8.85 -4.17 -21.92
C ASP A 152 8.46 -3.32 -20.72
N ILE A 153 7.77 -3.97 -19.79
CA ILE A 153 7.26 -3.38 -18.56
C ILE A 153 8.38 -2.67 -17.78
N ASN A 154 9.62 -3.12 -17.93
CA ASN A 154 10.78 -2.47 -17.32
C ASN A 154 10.98 -1.08 -17.89
N SER A 155 10.91 -0.90 -19.21
CA SER A 155 11.05 0.42 -19.85
C SER A 155 10.02 1.44 -19.35
N MET A 156 8.81 0.99 -19.00
CA MET A 156 7.77 1.88 -18.45
C MET A 156 8.04 2.24 -16.99
N PHE A 157 8.46 1.27 -16.17
CA PHE A 157 8.84 1.52 -14.78
C PHE A 157 10.07 2.40 -14.67
N ASP A 158 11.09 2.10 -15.47
CA ASP A 158 12.35 2.83 -15.58
C ASP A 158 12.11 4.30 -15.96
N ALA A 159 11.36 4.54 -17.05
CA ALA A 159 11.03 5.90 -17.47
C ALA A 159 10.24 6.68 -16.41
N ALA A 160 9.29 6.03 -15.73
CA ALA A 160 8.49 6.66 -14.69
C ALA A 160 9.31 6.99 -13.43
N LEU A 161 10.18 6.08 -12.99
CA LEU A 161 11.06 6.27 -11.84
C LEU A 161 12.16 7.31 -12.13
N GLU A 162 12.76 7.28 -13.33
CA GLU A 162 13.72 8.29 -13.76
C GLU A 162 13.07 9.69 -13.81
N TYR A 163 11.81 9.79 -14.25
CA TYR A 163 11.09 11.06 -14.23
C TYR A 163 10.81 11.55 -12.80
N LEU A 164 10.48 10.65 -11.86
CA LEU A 164 10.38 10.99 -10.42
C LEU A 164 11.74 11.47 -9.86
N ARG A 165 12.82 10.78 -10.22
CA ARG A 165 14.19 11.12 -9.82
C ARG A 165 14.61 12.50 -10.27
N ARG A 166 14.40 12.83 -11.54
CA ARG A 166 14.65 14.16 -12.10
C ARG A 166 13.80 15.25 -11.44
N SER A 167 12.61 14.88 -10.96
CA SER A 167 11.71 15.77 -10.23
C SER A 167 12.05 15.88 -8.73
N GLY A 168 13.07 15.18 -8.25
CA GLY A 168 13.47 15.17 -6.83
C GLY A 168 12.43 14.53 -5.90
N VAL A 169 11.51 13.74 -6.44
CA VAL A 169 10.41 13.13 -5.69
C VAL A 169 10.83 11.77 -5.15
N LYS A 170 10.58 11.56 -3.86
CA LYS A 170 10.83 10.29 -3.17
C LYS A 170 9.52 9.58 -2.84
N ILE A 171 9.53 8.26 -2.92
CA ILE A 171 8.34 7.40 -2.76
C ILE A 171 8.63 6.21 -1.85
N ARG A 172 7.56 5.57 -1.36
CA ARG A 172 7.62 4.24 -0.74
C ARG A 172 7.01 3.23 -1.71
N LEU A 173 7.53 2.01 -1.74
CA LEU A 173 7.02 0.96 -2.63
C LEU A 173 6.23 -0.08 -1.85
N ILE A 174 5.13 -0.55 -2.43
CA ILE A 174 4.41 -1.74 -2.00
C ILE A 174 4.48 -2.74 -3.16
N LEU A 175 4.93 -3.96 -2.88
CA LEU A 175 5.08 -5.04 -3.85
C LEU A 175 4.22 -6.23 -3.42
N ASP A 176 3.44 -6.82 -4.33
CA ASP A 176 2.82 -8.11 -4.03
C ASP A 176 3.90 -9.19 -3.86
N VAL A 177 3.86 -9.91 -2.74
CA VAL A 177 4.52 -11.21 -2.66
C VAL A 177 3.60 -12.24 -3.30
N ASN A 178 4.12 -13.05 -4.23
CA ASN A 178 3.40 -14.19 -4.79
C ASN A 178 2.92 -15.08 -3.62
N GLY A 179 1.64 -14.99 -3.28
CA GLY A 179 0.95 -16.01 -2.51
C GLY A 179 0.79 -17.22 -3.42
N HIS A 180 1.52 -18.29 -3.12
CA HIS A 180 1.06 -19.63 -3.48
C HIS A 180 -0.10 -20.02 -2.59
#